data_AF-F6PY99-F1
#
_entry.id   AF-F6PY99-F1
#
_cell.length_a   1.000
_cell.length_b   1.000
_cell.length_c   1.000
_cell.angle_alpha   90.00
_cell.angle_beta   90.00
_cell.angle_gamma   90.00
#
_symmetry.space_group_name_H-M   'P 1'
#
loop_
_entity.id
_entity.type
_entity.pdbx_description
1 polymer ?
#
loop_
_entity_poly.entity_id
_entity_poly.type
_entity_poly.pdbx_seq_one_letter_code
_entity_poly.pdbx_strand_id
1 'polypeptide(L)'
;MESWIMEGCMRIMQLHPGCRVSSDHDQEQSEETQAEERISESWAHSEGSGWLGDLQTHGWDTVTGTIRFLKPWSHGNFSKQELKNLQSLFQLYFNGFVRIVQASAGQFQLEYPFEIQILAGCRMNAPQIFLNVAYQGSDFLSFQGISWEPSPGAGIRAQNVCKVLSRYLDIKEILQSLLGHTCPRFLAGLMEAGESELKRKVKPEAWLSRGPSPGPGRLQLVCHVSGFYPKPVWVMWMRGEQEQRGTQRGDILPNADETWYLRATLDVATGEAAGLSCRVKHSSIEGHDLIIHWGGYSIFLILICLTVIVNLVILVVVHSRLKKQSSNKNALSPRAPSPVFPMGANTQDTNNSRHHFCLAQVSWIKNRFLKWKTRLNQLS
;
A
#
# COMPACT_ATOMS: atom_id res chain seq x y z
N MET A 1 -20.08 -4.26 -5.51
CA MET A 1 -20.24 -3.97 -4.07
C MET A 1 -19.13 -4.74 -3.39
N GLU A 2 -18.05 -4.05 -3.05
CA GLU A 2 -16.80 -4.70 -2.61
C GLU A 2 -16.92 -5.13 -1.14
N SER A 3 -16.39 -6.32 -0.84
CA SER A 3 -16.39 -6.87 0.51
C SER A 3 -15.19 -6.36 1.28
N TRP A 4 -15.38 -5.30 2.07
CA TRP A 4 -14.32 -4.75 2.92
C TRP A 4 -13.83 -5.77 3.94
N ILE A 5 -12.50 -5.90 4.01
CA ILE A 5 -11.76 -6.77 4.93
C ILE A 5 -10.76 -5.91 5.68
N MET A 6 -10.63 -6.12 6.99
CA MET A 6 -9.45 -5.69 7.73
C MET A 6 -8.50 -6.87 7.85
N GLU A 7 -7.24 -6.68 7.47
CA GLU A 7 -6.20 -7.71 7.51
C GLU A 7 -4.99 -7.22 8.29
N GLY A 8 -4.66 -7.92 9.38
CA GLY A 8 -3.41 -7.78 10.12
C GLY A 8 -2.46 -8.90 9.70
N CYS A 9 -1.33 -8.54 9.10
CA CYS A 9 -0.24 -9.46 8.81
C CYS A 9 0.88 -9.26 9.83
N MET A 10 1.35 -10.34 10.47
CA MET A 10 2.57 -10.36 11.27
C MET A 10 3.55 -11.39 10.70
N ARG A 11 4.74 -10.92 10.31
CA ARG A 11 5.88 -11.75 9.89
C ARG A 11 6.83 -11.90 11.07
N ILE A 12 7.37 -13.09 11.30
CA ILE A 12 8.38 -13.36 12.33
C ILE A 12 9.48 -14.23 11.74
N MET A 13 10.72 -13.73 11.77
CA MET A 13 11.91 -14.48 11.38
C MET A 13 12.75 -14.83 12.62
N GLN A 14 13.16 -16.08 12.72
CA GLN A 14 13.94 -16.62 13.84
C GLN A 14 15.26 -17.18 13.33
N LEU A 15 16.38 -16.64 13.84
CA LEU A 15 17.72 -17.13 13.55
C LEU A 15 18.26 -18.03 14.66
N HIS A 16 19.22 -18.87 14.29
CA HIS A 16 19.94 -19.72 15.23
C HIS A 16 20.67 -18.86 16.29
N PRO A 17 20.77 -19.30 17.56
CA PRO A 17 21.64 -18.66 18.55
C PRO A 17 23.05 -18.40 18.00
N GLY A 18 23.56 -17.18 18.22
CA GLY A 18 24.83 -16.69 17.68
C GLY A 18 24.76 -15.94 16.34
N CYS A 19 23.62 -15.97 15.62
CA CYS A 19 23.47 -15.28 14.33
C CYS A 19 22.64 -13.98 14.43
N ARG A 20 23.05 -12.93 13.72
CA ARG A 20 22.33 -11.65 13.55
C ARG A 20 22.29 -11.27 12.06
N VAL A 21 21.25 -10.55 11.63
CA VAL A 21 21.22 -9.92 10.30
C VAL A 21 22.02 -8.61 10.34
N SER A 22 23.01 -8.46 9.45
CA SER A 22 23.67 -7.17 9.20
C SER A 22 22.73 -6.25 8.43
N SER A 23 22.70 -4.95 8.77
CA SER A 23 22.05 -3.94 7.94
C SER A 23 23.04 -3.35 6.94
N ASP A 24 22.54 -2.72 5.87
CA ASP A 24 23.37 -2.04 4.86
C ASP A 24 24.13 -0.81 5.43
N HIS A 25 23.83 -0.38 6.66
CA HIS A 25 24.58 0.67 7.37
C HIS A 25 25.74 0.15 8.23
N ASP A 26 25.81 -1.16 8.52
CA ASP A 26 26.89 -1.74 9.32
C ASP A 26 28.17 -2.03 8.50
N GLN A 27 28.09 -1.88 7.16
CA GLN A 27 29.07 -2.44 6.21
C GLN A 27 30.36 -1.61 6.03
N GLU A 28 30.50 -0.46 6.69
CA GLU A 28 31.69 0.41 6.58
C GLU A 28 32.62 0.38 7.82
N GLN A 29 32.31 -0.42 8.86
CA GLN A 29 33.19 -0.62 10.02
C GLN A 29 33.15 -2.05 10.60
N SER A 30 33.93 -2.99 10.03
CA SER A 30 34.43 -4.18 10.75
C SER A 30 35.40 -5.05 9.93
N GLU A 31 36.58 -4.51 9.60
CA GLU A 31 37.78 -5.37 9.58
C GLU A 31 38.43 -5.35 10.98
N GLU A 32 39.01 -6.50 11.37
CA GLU A 32 39.92 -6.66 12.52
C GLU A 32 39.39 -6.33 13.93
N THR A 33 38.44 -7.11 14.44
CA THR A 33 38.53 -7.56 15.85
C THR A 33 37.91 -8.95 16.06
N GLN A 34 38.74 -9.97 16.31
CA GLN A 34 38.29 -11.34 16.56
C GLN A 34 37.89 -11.55 18.02
N ALA A 35 36.75 -10.94 18.43
CA ALA A 35 36.18 -11.13 19.76
C ALA A 35 35.23 -12.35 19.79
N GLU A 36 35.64 -13.45 20.42
CA GLU A 36 34.84 -14.67 20.58
C GLU A 36 33.77 -14.53 21.68
N GLU A 37 32.93 -13.48 21.60
CA GLU A 37 31.77 -13.36 22.49
C GLU A 37 30.73 -14.43 22.15
N ARG A 38 30.52 -15.36 23.08
CA ARG A 38 29.51 -16.42 22.98
C ARG A 38 28.11 -15.84 23.22
N ILE A 39 27.60 -15.07 22.26
CA ILE A 39 26.26 -14.47 22.27
C ILE A 39 25.21 -15.60 22.30
N SER A 40 24.63 -15.82 23.49
CA SER A 40 23.69 -16.92 23.75
C SER A 40 22.24 -16.60 23.35
N GLU A 41 21.98 -15.42 22.79
CA GLU A 41 20.64 -14.98 22.39
C GLU A 41 20.29 -15.45 20.98
N SER A 42 19.09 -16.01 20.81
CA SER A 42 18.49 -16.28 19.51
C SER A 42 17.86 -15.01 18.95
N TRP A 43 18.37 -14.51 17.83
CA TRP A 43 17.85 -13.29 17.23
C TRP A 43 16.46 -13.52 16.64
N ALA A 44 15.55 -12.61 16.99
CA ALA A 44 14.17 -12.58 16.56
C ALA A 44 13.86 -11.21 15.96
N HIS A 45 13.33 -11.19 14.74
CA HIS A 45 12.71 -10.01 14.16
C HIS A 45 11.24 -10.28 13.91
N SER A 46 10.42 -9.26 14.12
CA SER A 46 9.01 -9.30 13.79
C SER A 46 8.56 -8.00 13.13
N GLU A 47 7.59 -8.11 12.24
CA GLU A 47 7.02 -7.00 11.49
C GLU A 47 5.51 -7.15 11.51
N GLY A 48 4.80 -6.07 11.78
CA GLY A 48 3.34 -6.04 11.75
C GLY A 48 2.84 -4.97 10.81
N SER A 49 1.82 -5.28 10.03
CA SER A 49 1.10 -4.33 9.18
C SER A 49 -0.41 -4.57 9.26
N GLY A 50 -1.19 -3.50 9.14
CA GLY A 50 -2.65 -3.55 9.12
C GLY A 50 -3.20 -2.85 7.89
N TRP A 51 -4.11 -3.51 7.19
CA TRP A 51 -4.61 -3.14 5.87
C TRP A 51 -6.15 -3.05 5.87
N LEU A 52 -6.68 -2.14 5.05
CA LEU A 52 -8.11 -2.02 4.77
C LEU A 52 -8.31 -2.04 3.25
N GLY A 53 -8.70 -3.19 2.72
CA GLY A 53 -8.50 -3.48 1.30
C GLY A 53 -7.02 -3.32 0.93
N ASP A 54 -6.73 -2.60 -0.14
CA ASP A 54 -5.35 -2.34 -0.58
C ASP A 54 -4.63 -1.19 0.17
N LEU A 55 -5.28 -0.46 1.08
CA LEU A 55 -4.65 0.66 1.79
C LEU A 55 -4.00 0.22 3.09
N GLN A 56 -2.71 0.53 3.29
CA GLN A 56 -2.06 0.30 4.58
C GLN A 56 -2.51 1.36 5.59
N THR A 57 -3.14 0.92 6.68
CA THR A 57 -3.65 1.77 7.75
C THR A 57 -2.72 1.79 8.95
N HIS A 58 -1.99 0.70 9.19
CA HIS A 58 -1.17 0.51 10.39
C HIS A 58 0.18 -0.15 10.08
N GLY A 59 1.19 0.19 10.89
CA GLY A 59 2.39 -0.61 11.09
C GLY A 59 2.58 -0.91 12.58
N TRP A 60 3.33 -1.96 12.90
CA TRP A 60 3.81 -2.25 14.25
C TRP A 60 5.25 -1.78 14.42
N ASP A 61 5.54 -1.17 15.55
CA ASP A 61 6.89 -0.81 15.97
C ASP A 61 7.39 -1.80 17.03
N THR A 62 8.36 -2.65 16.66
CA THR A 62 8.91 -3.68 17.55
C THR A 62 9.80 -3.13 18.64
N VAL A 63 10.52 -2.04 18.38
CA VAL A 63 11.47 -1.44 19.33
C VAL A 63 10.71 -0.75 20.47
N THR A 64 9.68 0.02 20.15
CA THR A 64 8.85 0.72 21.16
C THR A 64 7.66 -0.12 21.63
N GLY A 65 7.26 -1.17 20.88
CA GLY A 65 6.09 -1.99 21.17
C GLY A 65 4.78 -1.22 20.95
N THR A 66 4.70 -0.42 19.88
CA THR A 66 3.59 0.52 19.64
C THR A 66 2.94 0.38 18.27
N ILE A 67 1.69 0.84 18.15
CA ILE A 67 0.97 0.91 16.88
C ILE A 67 1.33 2.23 16.18
N ARG A 68 1.91 2.13 14.97
CA ARG A 68 2.12 3.28 14.07
C ARG A 68 0.88 3.47 13.20
N PHE A 69 0.16 4.56 13.44
CA PHE A 69 -1.00 4.96 12.63
C PHE A 69 -0.51 5.65 11.35
N LEU A 70 -0.76 5.05 10.19
CA LEU A 70 -0.23 5.54 8.90
C LEU A 70 -1.17 6.52 8.19
N LYS A 71 -2.46 6.52 8.54
CA LYS A 71 -3.47 7.47 8.04
C LYS A 71 -4.00 8.33 9.19
N PRO A 72 -4.42 9.58 8.94
CA PRO A 72 -5.07 10.41 9.96
C PRO A 72 -6.29 9.73 10.60
N TRP A 73 -7.03 8.95 9.81
CA TRP A 73 -8.24 8.22 10.21
C TRP A 73 -7.99 6.80 10.74
N SER A 74 -6.75 6.31 10.80
CA SER A 74 -6.44 4.94 11.29
C SER A 74 -6.85 4.68 12.74
N HIS A 75 -7.21 5.70 13.52
CA HIS A 75 -7.79 5.54 14.85
C HIS A 75 -9.28 5.13 14.84
N GLY A 76 -9.95 5.23 13.69
CA GLY A 76 -11.38 4.93 13.53
C GLY A 76 -12.25 5.72 14.51
N ASN A 77 -13.31 5.09 15.01
CA ASN A 77 -14.16 5.63 16.07
C ASN A 77 -13.74 5.19 17.50
N PHE A 78 -12.53 4.63 17.68
CA PHE A 78 -12.08 4.12 18.97
C PHE A 78 -11.49 5.23 19.85
N SER A 79 -11.83 5.23 21.13
CA SER A 79 -11.25 6.18 22.09
C SER A 79 -9.77 5.91 22.34
N LYS A 80 -9.06 6.95 22.80
CA LYS A 80 -7.64 6.86 23.21
C LYS A 80 -7.38 5.80 24.29
N GLN A 81 -8.40 5.38 25.06
CA GLN A 81 -8.25 4.30 26.04
C GLN A 81 -8.39 2.92 25.41
N GLU A 82 -9.30 2.75 24.45
CA GLU A 82 -9.47 1.49 23.72
C GLU A 82 -8.24 1.19 22.85
N LEU A 83 -7.70 2.20 22.18
CA LEU A 83 -6.47 2.08 21.39
C LEU A 83 -5.26 1.72 22.27
N LYS A 84 -5.15 2.32 23.48
CA LYS A 84 -4.13 1.92 24.47
C LYS A 84 -4.33 0.47 24.95
N ASN A 85 -5.56 0.06 25.23
CA ASN A 85 -5.87 -1.31 25.64
C ASN A 85 -5.50 -2.32 24.53
N LEU A 86 -5.81 -2.02 23.26
CA LEU A 86 -5.42 -2.83 22.11
C LEU A 86 -3.90 -2.89 21.94
N GLN A 87 -3.20 -1.76 22.02
CA GLN A 87 -1.74 -1.74 21.92
C GLN A 87 -1.09 -2.59 23.02
N SER A 88 -1.53 -2.45 24.28
CA SER A 88 -1.02 -3.29 25.37
C SER A 88 -1.33 -4.78 25.18
N LEU A 89 -2.46 -5.11 24.53
CA LEU A 89 -2.82 -6.49 24.18
C LEU A 89 -1.89 -7.05 23.10
N PHE A 90 -1.67 -6.32 22.00
CA PHE A 90 -0.75 -6.71 20.92
C PHE A 90 0.70 -6.79 21.40
N GLN A 91 1.16 -5.82 22.20
CA GLN A 91 2.50 -5.82 22.79
C GLN A 91 2.74 -7.06 23.66
N LEU A 92 1.73 -7.48 24.45
CA LEU A 92 1.79 -8.71 25.23
C LEU A 92 1.83 -9.95 24.32
N TYR A 93 0.97 -10.00 23.29
CA TYR A 93 0.89 -11.16 22.40
C TYR A 93 2.12 -11.34 21.52
N PHE A 94 2.64 -10.29 20.88
CA PHE A 94 3.78 -10.42 19.98
C PHE A 94 5.06 -10.80 20.77
N ASN A 95 5.30 -10.14 21.92
CA ASN A 95 6.43 -10.48 22.78
C ASN A 95 6.30 -11.87 23.42
N GLY A 96 5.07 -12.27 23.80
CA GLY A 96 4.79 -13.60 24.34
C GLY A 96 4.92 -14.70 23.29
N PHE A 97 4.41 -14.47 22.07
CA PHE A 97 4.45 -15.42 20.96
C PHE A 97 5.88 -15.74 20.54
N VAL A 98 6.73 -14.72 20.34
CA VAL A 98 8.15 -14.92 20.01
C VAL A 98 8.83 -15.82 21.03
N ARG A 99 8.68 -15.52 22.33
CA ARG A 99 9.30 -16.32 23.42
C ARG A 99 8.77 -17.75 23.48
N ILE A 100 7.47 -17.96 23.30
CA ILE A 100 6.85 -19.29 23.30
C ILE A 100 7.33 -20.10 22.10
N VAL A 101 7.38 -19.50 20.91
CA VAL A 101 7.86 -20.17 19.68
C VAL A 101 9.34 -20.54 19.79
N GLN A 102 10.19 -19.64 20.29
CA GLN A 102 11.61 -19.94 20.55
C GLN A 102 11.76 -21.10 21.54
N ALA A 103 11.10 -21.03 22.71
CA ALA A 103 11.19 -22.06 23.74
C ALA A 103 10.62 -23.42 23.28
N SER A 104 9.66 -23.44 22.36
CA SER A 104 9.04 -24.65 21.83
C SER A 104 9.58 -25.11 20.47
N ALA A 105 10.58 -24.43 19.89
CA ALA A 105 11.08 -24.72 18.55
C ALA A 105 11.54 -26.18 18.39
N GLY A 106 12.36 -26.68 19.33
CA GLY A 106 12.78 -28.08 19.35
C GLY A 106 11.64 -29.07 19.58
N GLN A 107 10.66 -28.72 20.42
CA GLN A 107 9.48 -29.57 20.69
C GLN A 107 8.59 -29.73 19.46
N PHE A 108 8.43 -28.68 18.66
CA PHE A 108 7.62 -28.70 17.43
C PHE A 108 8.43 -29.06 16.18
N GLN A 109 9.72 -29.37 16.32
CA GLN A 109 10.63 -29.65 15.22
C GLN A 109 10.65 -28.50 14.20
N LEU A 110 10.78 -27.26 14.67
CA LEU A 110 11.02 -26.09 13.82
C LEU A 110 12.52 -26.01 13.50
N GLU A 111 12.82 -25.83 12.21
CA GLU A 111 14.19 -25.90 11.68
C GLU A 111 14.72 -24.47 11.48
N TYR A 112 15.77 -24.09 12.20
CA TYR A 112 16.38 -22.76 12.06
C TYR A 112 17.21 -22.63 10.78
N PRO A 113 17.15 -21.49 10.06
CA PRO A 113 16.27 -20.35 10.29
C PRO A 113 14.84 -20.63 9.81
N PHE A 114 13.85 -20.13 10.56
CA PHE A 114 12.44 -20.26 10.15
C PHE A 114 11.68 -18.94 10.16
N GLU A 115 10.71 -18.88 9.24
CA GLU A 115 9.71 -17.84 9.15
C GLU A 115 8.33 -18.37 9.56
N ILE A 116 7.63 -17.59 10.39
CA ILE A 116 6.19 -17.74 10.64
C ILE A 116 5.48 -16.47 10.16
N GLN A 117 4.41 -16.65 9.41
CA GLN A 117 3.52 -15.56 8.98
C GLN A 117 2.14 -15.80 9.60
N ILE A 118 1.53 -14.75 10.15
CA ILE A 118 0.15 -14.80 10.69
C ILE A 118 -0.68 -13.74 9.97
N LEU A 119 -1.76 -14.18 9.32
CA LEU A 119 -2.76 -13.32 8.69
C LEU A 119 -4.08 -13.44 9.44
N ALA A 120 -4.50 -12.38 10.13
CA ALA A 120 -5.71 -12.39 10.96
C ALA A 120 -6.62 -11.19 10.66
N GLY A 121 -7.94 -11.40 10.72
CA GLY A 121 -8.87 -10.34 10.30
C GLY A 121 -10.36 -10.67 10.39
N CYS A 122 -11.15 -9.77 9.82
CA CYS A 122 -12.60 -9.85 9.75
C CYS A 122 -13.13 -9.12 8.50
N ARG A 123 -14.36 -9.45 8.08
CA ARG A 123 -15.03 -8.92 6.88
C ARG A 123 -16.41 -8.34 7.23
N MET A 124 -16.83 -7.24 6.59
CA MET A 124 -18.12 -6.61 6.91
C MET A 124 -19.34 -7.46 6.52
N ASN A 125 -19.31 -8.09 5.34
CA ASN A 125 -20.50 -8.66 4.70
C ASN A 125 -20.65 -10.18 4.94
N ALA A 126 -19.87 -10.76 5.83
CA ALA A 126 -19.98 -12.14 6.28
C ALA A 126 -19.41 -12.26 7.70
N PRO A 127 -19.99 -13.05 8.61
CA PRO A 127 -19.45 -13.27 9.97
C PRO A 127 -18.20 -14.18 9.97
N GLN A 128 -17.37 -14.08 8.94
CA GLN A 128 -16.14 -14.84 8.78
C GLN A 128 -14.98 -14.04 9.36
N ILE A 129 -14.68 -14.32 10.63
CA ILE A 129 -13.35 -14.10 11.18
C ILE A 129 -12.37 -15.10 10.55
N PHE A 130 -11.11 -14.73 10.48
CA PHE A 130 -10.04 -15.64 10.07
C PHE A 130 -8.77 -15.34 10.85
N LEU A 131 -7.99 -16.39 11.11
CA LEU A 131 -6.60 -16.32 11.50
C LEU A 131 -5.92 -17.52 10.88
N ASN A 132 -5.05 -17.26 9.91
CA ASN A 132 -4.24 -18.26 9.22
C ASN A 132 -2.79 -18.08 9.64
N VAL A 133 -2.07 -19.19 9.76
CA VAL A 133 -0.64 -19.24 10.07
C VAL A 133 0.06 -20.06 9.00
N ALA A 134 1.08 -19.47 8.37
CA ALA A 134 1.99 -20.16 7.48
C ALA A 134 3.36 -20.33 8.16
N TYR A 135 4.06 -21.40 7.80
CA TYR A 135 5.41 -21.74 8.24
C TYR A 135 6.28 -22.00 7.01
N GLN A 136 7.44 -21.36 6.92
CA GLN A 136 8.29 -21.36 5.71
C GLN A 136 7.49 -21.05 4.42
N GLY A 137 6.60 -20.06 4.49
CA GLY A 137 5.75 -19.61 3.38
C GLY A 137 4.64 -20.58 2.94
N SER A 138 4.41 -21.69 3.67
CA SER A 138 3.37 -22.68 3.36
C SER A 138 2.28 -22.71 4.44
N ASP A 139 1.01 -22.85 4.07
CA ASP A 139 -0.12 -22.95 5.01
C ASP A 139 0.10 -24.04 6.05
N PHE A 140 0.09 -23.67 7.34
CA PHE A 140 0.47 -24.56 8.44
C PHE A 140 -0.72 -24.88 9.34
N LEU A 141 -1.49 -23.88 9.78
CA LEU A 141 -2.71 -24.04 10.56
C LEU A 141 -3.62 -22.81 10.50
N SER A 142 -4.88 -22.95 10.90
CA SER A 142 -5.83 -21.83 11.03
C SER A 142 -6.65 -21.92 12.32
N PHE A 143 -7.35 -20.83 12.66
CA PHE A 143 -8.37 -20.80 13.71
C PHE A 143 -9.73 -20.48 13.09
N GLN A 144 -10.65 -21.45 13.14
CA GLN A 144 -12.00 -21.34 12.57
C GLN A 144 -13.05 -21.51 13.67
N GLY A 145 -13.86 -20.47 13.90
CA GLY A 145 -14.94 -20.46 14.89
C GLY A 145 -14.46 -20.63 16.35
N ILE A 146 -14.19 -21.87 16.76
CA ILE A 146 -13.69 -22.25 18.10
C ILE A 146 -12.48 -23.20 18.07
N SER A 147 -12.10 -23.72 16.89
CA SER A 147 -11.12 -24.79 16.68
C SER A 147 -9.82 -24.27 16.08
N TRP A 148 -8.70 -24.88 16.49
CA TRP A 148 -7.42 -24.77 15.81
C TRP A 148 -7.28 -25.97 14.88
N GLU A 149 -7.10 -25.71 13.58
CA GLU A 149 -7.17 -26.73 12.54
C GLU A 149 -5.84 -26.77 11.76
N PRO A 150 -5.19 -27.94 11.65
CA PRO A 150 -3.94 -28.07 10.90
C PRO A 150 -4.23 -28.04 9.40
N SER A 151 -3.35 -27.39 8.63
CA SER A 151 -3.47 -27.33 7.17
C SER A 151 -3.27 -28.72 6.53
N PRO A 152 -4.05 -29.08 5.49
CA PRO A 152 -3.80 -30.28 4.69
C PRO A 152 -2.37 -30.29 4.13
N GLY A 153 -1.59 -31.31 4.49
CA GLY A 153 -0.18 -31.44 4.09
C GLY A 153 0.84 -30.95 5.12
N ALA A 154 0.47 -30.10 6.09
CA ALA A 154 1.39 -29.61 7.14
C ALA A 154 1.81 -30.68 8.19
N GLY A 155 1.25 -31.88 8.07
CA GLY A 155 1.70 -33.10 8.76
C GLY A 155 1.53 -33.07 10.28
N ILE A 156 2.28 -33.95 10.96
CA ILE A 156 2.17 -34.15 12.41
C ILE A 156 2.67 -32.95 13.23
N ARG A 157 3.54 -32.10 12.66
CA ARG A 157 3.99 -30.84 13.30
C ARG A 157 2.79 -29.92 13.58
N ALA A 158 2.00 -29.60 12.56
CA ALA A 158 0.80 -28.78 12.71
C ALA A 158 -0.23 -29.42 13.65
N GLN A 159 -0.45 -30.73 13.56
CA GLN A 159 -1.36 -31.45 14.47
C GLN A 159 -0.94 -31.31 15.95
N ASN A 160 0.36 -31.44 16.24
CA ASN A 160 0.89 -31.27 17.60
C ASN A 160 0.75 -29.83 18.09
N VAL A 161 1.01 -28.83 17.25
CA VAL A 161 0.79 -27.41 17.59
C VAL A 161 -0.68 -27.13 17.86
N CYS A 162 -1.61 -27.54 16.98
CA CYS A 162 -3.06 -27.37 17.18
C CYS A 162 -3.57 -28.09 18.44
N LYS A 163 -3.00 -29.25 18.80
CA LYS A 163 -3.31 -29.99 20.03
C LYS A 163 -2.83 -29.27 21.30
N VAL A 164 -1.72 -28.54 21.23
CA VAL A 164 -1.23 -27.67 22.31
C VAL A 164 -2.08 -26.40 22.40
N LEU A 165 -2.22 -25.65 21.30
CA LEU A 165 -3.03 -24.42 21.23
C LEU A 165 -4.48 -24.64 21.66
N SER A 166 -5.07 -25.80 21.35
CA SER A 166 -6.45 -26.13 21.73
C SER A 166 -6.71 -26.25 23.23
N ARG A 167 -5.66 -26.39 24.06
CA ARG A 167 -5.77 -26.44 25.53
C ARG A 167 -5.93 -25.06 26.17
N TYR A 168 -5.50 -23.99 25.48
CA TYR A 168 -5.50 -22.63 26.02
C TYR A 168 -6.83 -21.93 25.77
N LEU A 169 -7.83 -22.22 26.62
CA LEU A 169 -9.18 -21.64 26.53
C LEU A 169 -9.17 -20.10 26.55
N ASP A 170 -8.37 -19.48 27.43
CA ASP A 170 -8.26 -18.01 27.50
C ASP A 170 -7.77 -17.38 26.17
N ILE A 171 -6.90 -18.07 25.41
CA ILE A 171 -6.45 -17.59 24.09
C ILE A 171 -7.60 -17.65 23.08
N LYS A 172 -8.42 -18.71 23.10
CA LYS A 172 -9.60 -18.84 22.24
C LYS A 172 -10.63 -17.75 22.52
N GLU A 173 -10.96 -17.53 23.81
CA GLU A 173 -11.88 -16.47 24.22
C GLU A 173 -11.40 -15.08 23.76
N ILE A 174 -10.11 -14.79 23.89
CA ILE A 174 -9.54 -13.50 23.47
C ILE A 174 -9.52 -13.35 21.94
N LEU A 175 -9.20 -14.41 21.18
CA LEU A 175 -9.31 -14.38 19.71
C LEU A 175 -10.75 -14.15 19.24
N GLN A 176 -11.74 -14.77 19.89
CA GLN A 176 -13.16 -14.58 19.59
C GLN A 176 -13.68 -13.18 19.96
N SER A 177 -13.19 -12.60 21.06
CA SER A 177 -13.52 -11.22 21.46
C SER A 177 -12.85 -10.19 20.54
N LEU A 178 -11.59 -10.42 20.16
CA LEU A 178 -10.82 -9.55 19.29
C LEU A 178 -11.35 -9.60 17.85
N LEU A 179 -11.39 -10.77 17.23
CA LEU A 179 -11.78 -10.90 15.81
C LEU A 179 -13.31 -10.87 15.63
N GLY A 180 -14.09 -11.43 16.55
CA GLY A 180 -15.55 -11.55 16.41
C GLY A 180 -16.35 -10.31 16.83
N HIS A 181 -15.81 -9.49 17.74
CA HIS A 181 -16.52 -8.32 18.27
C HIS A 181 -15.75 -7.01 18.08
N THR A 182 -14.43 -7.02 18.34
CA THR A 182 -13.62 -5.80 18.30
C THR A 182 -13.28 -5.40 16.87
N CYS A 183 -12.86 -6.35 16.04
CA CYS A 183 -12.48 -6.12 14.64
C CYS A 183 -13.65 -5.58 13.78
N PRO A 184 -14.88 -6.12 13.81
CA PRO A 184 -15.96 -5.59 12.97
C PRO A 184 -16.38 -4.17 13.35
N ARG A 185 -16.36 -3.83 14.66
CA ARG A 185 -16.60 -2.46 15.13
C ARG A 185 -15.48 -1.52 14.69
N PHE A 186 -14.22 -1.95 14.77
CA PHE A 186 -13.07 -1.16 14.33
C PHE A 186 -13.09 -0.95 12.80
N LEU A 187 -13.42 -1.99 12.04
CA LEU A 187 -13.57 -1.96 10.58
C LEU A 187 -14.66 -0.98 10.15
N ALA A 188 -15.84 -1.02 10.78
CA ALA A 188 -16.89 -0.03 10.55
C ALA A 188 -16.40 1.40 10.83
N GLY A 189 -15.70 1.62 11.95
CA GLY A 189 -15.13 2.93 12.31
C GLY A 189 -14.02 3.42 11.37
N LEU A 190 -13.18 2.54 10.83
CA LEU A 190 -12.19 2.88 9.80
C LEU A 190 -12.85 3.21 8.46
N MET A 191 -13.90 2.48 8.07
CA MET A 191 -14.63 2.73 6.82
C MET A 191 -15.40 4.05 6.84
N GLU A 192 -15.95 4.42 7.99
CA GLU A 192 -16.59 5.72 8.21
C GLU A 192 -15.56 6.86 8.19
N ALA A 193 -14.50 6.76 9.00
CA ALA A 193 -13.49 7.82 9.12
C ALA A 193 -12.60 7.97 7.86
N GLY A 194 -12.38 6.89 7.11
CA GLY A 194 -11.58 6.85 5.89
C GLY A 194 -12.37 6.96 4.59
N GLU A 195 -13.70 7.17 4.64
CA GLU A 195 -14.59 7.06 3.48
C GLU A 195 -14.11 7.83 2.24
N SER A 196 -13.62 9.06 2.43
CA SER A 196 -13.15 9.94 1.35
C SER A 196 -11.89 9.43 0.65
N GLU A 197 -11.00 8.76 1.37
CA GLU A 197 -9.78 8.17 0.81
C GLU A 197 -10.04 6.79 0.20
N LEU A 198 -10.90 5.98 0.84
CA LEU A 198 -11.35 4.69 0.31
C LEU A 198 -12.09 4.84 -1.02
N LYS A 199 -12.93 5.88 -1.14
CA LYS A 199 -13.69 6.23 -2.37
C LYS A 199 -12.95 7.17 -3.32
N ARG A 200 -11.67 7.51 -3.07
CA ARG A 200 -10.91 8.41 -3.97
C ARG A 200 -10.83 7.82 -5.38
N LYS A 201 -10.73 8.69 -6.38
CA LYS A 201 -10.58 8.32 -7.78
C LYS A 201 -9.41 9.09 -8.38
N VAL A 202 -8.34 8.38 -8.71
CA VAL A 202 -7.15 8.97 -9.37
C VAL A 202 -7.12 8.50 -10.82
N LYS A 203 -6.88 9.45 -11.75
CA LYS A 203 -6.93 9.20 -13.20
C LYS A 203 -5.61 8.61 -13.68
N PRO A 204 -5.64 7.53 -14.49
CA PRO A 204 -4.42 7.00 -15.08
C PRO A 204 -3.76 8.03 -16.00
N GLU A 205 -2.46 8.18 -15.86
CA GLU A 205 -1.60 8.56 -16.98
C GLU A 205 -1.25 7.30 -17.77
N ALA A 206 -1.10 7.44 -19.09
CA ALA A 206 -0.67 6.34 -19.93
C ALA A 206 0.23 6.83 -21.06
N TRP A 207 1.16 5.98 -21.49
CA TRP A 207 2.11 6.26 -22.57
C TRP A 207 2.52 4.98 -23.29
N LEU A 208 3.05 5.13 -24.51
CA LEU A 208 3.45 4.01 -25.37
C LEU A 208 4.97 3.96 -25.52
N SER A 209 5.55 2.75 -25.52
CA SER A 209 6.96 2.52 -25.79
C SER A 209 7.18 1.28 -26.66
N ARG A 210 8.42 1.09 -27.12
CA ARG A 210 8.87 -0.14 -27.81
C ARG A 210 9.49 -1.08 -26.78
N GLY A 211 8.97 -2.31 -26.71
CA GLY A 211 9.57 -3.38 -25.92
C GLY A 211 10.77 -4.02 -26.63
N PRO A 212 11.39 -5.05 -26.01
CA PRO A 212 12.36 -5.91 -26.69
C PRO A 212 11.77 -6.48 -27.99
N SER A 213 12.56 -6.55 -29.06
CA SER A 213 12.07 -7.15 -30.31
C SER A 213 11.88 -8.66 -30.14
N PRO A 214 10.70 -9.22 -30.44
CA PRO A 214 10.42 -10.65 -30.33
C PRO A 214 10.89 -11.44 -31.58
N GLY A 215 11.70 -10.83 -32.45
CA GLY A 215 12.32 -11.48 -33.60
C GLY A 215 12.47 -10.57 -34.83
N PRO A 216 13.25 -10.97 -35.85
CA PRO A 216 13.44 -10.21 -37.08
C PRO A 216 12.11 -9.79 -37.72
N GLY A 217 12.00 -8.51 -38.09
CA GLY A 217 10.77 -7.94 -38.67
C GLY A 217 9.57 -7.80 -37.72
N ARG A 218 9.72 -8.15 -36.43
CA ARG A 218 8.69 -8.02 -35.40
C ARG A 218 9.00 -6.91 -34.41
N LEU A 219 7.94 -6.32 -33.87
CA LEU A 219 7.98 -5.24 -32.89
C LEU A 219 7.04 -5.55 -31.72
N GLN A 220 7.55 -5.44 -30.50
CA GLN A 220 6.71 -5.42 -29.30
C GLN A 220 6.29 -3.99 -29.00
N LEU A 221 4.98 -3.77 -28.93
CA LEU A 221 4.38 -2.53 -28.45
C LEU A 221 4.12 -2.67 -26.96
N VAL A 222 4.40 -1.63 -26.17
CA VAL A 222 4.12 -1.61 -24.73
C VAL A 222 3.26 -0.38 -24.42
N CYS A 223 2.08 -0.63 -23.86
CA CYS A 223 1.24 0.39 -23.26
C CYS A 223 1.48 0.37 -21.76
N HIS A 224 1.92 1.50 -21.21
CA HIS A 224 2.10 1.73 -19.79
C HIS A 224 0.88 2.51 -19.28
N VAL A 225 0.40 2.16 -18.09
CA VAL A 225 -0.71 2.82 -17.41
C VAL A 225 -0.31 2.96 -15.94
N SER A 226 -0.30 4.17 -15.39
CA SER A 226 0.15 4.46 -14.02
C SER A 226 -0.75 5.50 -13.35
N GLY A 227 -0.68 5.64 -12.03
CA GLY A 227 -1.41 6.68 -11.30
C GLY A 227 -2.89 6.41 -11.11
N PHE A 228 -3.41 5.21 -11.45
CA PHE A 228 -4.83 4.91 -11.26
C PHE A 228 -5.13 4.37 -9.86
N TYR A 229 -6.28 4.77 -9.32
CA TYR A 229 -6.90 4.18 -8.14
C TYR A 229 -8.42 4.37 -8.22
N PRO A 230 -9.26 3.36 -7.91
CA PRO A 230 -8.95 2.06 -7.33
C PRO A 230 -8.29 1.05 -8.30
N LYS A 231 -7.97 -0.15 -7.80
CA LYS A 231 -7.28 -1.24 -8.51
C LYS A 231 -7.97 -1.75 -9.80
N PRO A 232 -9.31 -1.81 -9.92
CA PRO A 232 -9.97 -2.37 -11.10
C PRO A 232 -9.83 -1.52 -12.37
N VAL A 233 -8.90 -1.91 -13.25
CA VAL A 233 -8.66 -1.30 -14.57
C VAL A 233 -8.82 -2.31 -15.71
N TRP A 234 -9.23 -1.84 -16.88
CA TRP A 234 -9.19 -2.58 -18.14
C TRP A 234 -8.30 -1.85 -19.15
N VAL A 235 -7.40 -2.60 -19.81
CA VAL A 235 -6.42 -2.09 -20.77
C VAL A 235 -6.34 -3.09 -21.92
N MET A 236 -6.44 -2.60 -23.15
CA MET A 236 -6.45 -3.43 -24.36
C MET A 236 -5.77 -2.69 -25.52
N TRP A 237 -5.06 -3.42 -26.39
CA TRP A 237 -4.67 -2.89 -27.69
C TRP A 237 -5.81 -3.03 -28.69
N MET A 238 -6.01 -2.00 -29.52
CA MET A 238 -7.13 -1.85 -30.43
C MET A 238 -6.64 -1.56 -31.85
N ARG A 239 -7.41 -1.96 -32.87
CA ARG A 239 -7.32 -1.47 -34.24
C ARG A 239 -8.68 -0.88 -34.62
N GLY A 240 -8.83 0.44 -34.50
CA GLY A 240 -10.17 1.04 -34.44
C GLY A 240 -10.94 0.50 -33.24
N GLU A 241 -12.10 -0.11 -33.48
CA GLU A 241 -12.91 -0.78 -32.45
C GLU A 241 -12.53 -2.26 -32.22
N GLN A 242 -11.63 -2.84 -33.02
CA GLN A 242 -11.29 -4.26 -32.92
C GLN A 242 -10.24 -4.52 -31.83
N GLU A 243 -10.64 -5.21 -30.75
CA GLU A 243 -9.72 -5.70 -29.71
C GLU A 243 -8.67 -6.66 -30.31
N GLN A 244 -7.40 -6.45 -29.96
CA GLN A 244 -6.28 -7.26 -30.41
C GLN A 244 -6.05 -8.43 -29.44
N ARG A 245 -6.46 -9.64 -29.85
CA ARG A 245 -6.38 -10.88 -29.04
C ARG A 245 -4.97 -11.26 -28.57
N GLY A 246 -3.93 -10.72 -29.20
CA GLY A 246 -2.53 -10.90 -28.77
C GLY A 246 -2.11 -10.01 -27.59
N THR A 247 -3.01 -9.20 -27.02
CA THR A 247 -2.70 -8.31 -25.89
C THR A 247 -2.37 -9.13 -24.64
N GLN A 248 -1.13 -9.04 -24.16
CA GLN A 248 -0.71 -9.63 -22.90
C GLN A 248 -0.72 -8.53 -21.82
N ARG A 249 -1.64 -8.64 -20.87
CA ARG A 249 -1.63 -7.80 -19.66
C ARG A 249 -0.68 -8.42 -18.66
N GLY A 250 0.26 -7.62 -18.14
CA GLY A 250 1.06 -8.02 -16.99
C GLY A 250 0.28 -7.87 -15.68
N ASP A 251 0.96 -8.13 -14.57
CA ASP A 251 0.43 -7.90 -13.23
C ASP A 251 0.20 -6.41 -12.95
N ILE A 252 -0.68 -6.12 -12.00
CA ILE A 252 -0.91 -4.78 -11.47
C ILE A 252 0.06 -4.58 -10.29
N LEU A 253 0.99 -3.64 -10.43
CA LEU A 253 2.04 -3.34 -9.46
C LEU A 253 1.68 -2.09 -8.63
N PRO A 254 1.99 -2.04 -7.33
CA PRO A 254 1.75 -0.85 -6.51
C PRO A 254 2.79 0.24 -6.79
N ASN A 255 2.35 1.50 -6.78
CA ASN A 255 3.20 2.68 -6.72
C ASN A 255 3.35 3.15 -5.26
N ALA A 256 4.40 3.93 -4.97
CA ALA A 256 4.68 4.45 -3.63
C ALA A 256 3.67 5.51 -3.12
N ASP A 257 2.83 6.06 -4.00
CA ASP A 257 1.73 6.98 -3.70
C ASP A 257 0.37 6.25 -3.51
N GLU A 258 0.42 4.93 -3.33
CA GLU A 258 -0.72 4.02 -3.22
C GLU A 258 -1.67 4.09 -4.44
N THR A 259 -1.15 4.49 -5.60
CA THR A 259 -1.80 4.22 -6.89
C THR A 259 -1.25 2.92 -7.49
N TRP A 260 -1.75 2.57 -8.67
CA TRP A 260 -1.37 1.36 -9.39
C TRP A 260 -0.68 1.65 -10.71
N TYR A 261 0.17 0.70 -11.11
CA TYR A 261 0.81 0.61 -12.40
C TYR A 261 0.44 -0.71 -13.08
N LEU A 262 0.28 -0.68 -14.41
CA LEU A 262 0.03 -1.84 -15.25
C LEU A 262 0.70 -1.65 -16.61
N ARG A 263 1.24 -2.73 -17.18
CA ARG A 263 1.68 -2.80 -18.59
C ARG A 263 0.81 -3.75 -19.40
N ALA A 264 0.50 -3.38 -20.64
CA ALA A 264 -0.13 -4.24 -21.63
C ALA A 264 0.72 -4.27 -22.91
N THR A 265 1.22 -5.44 -23.29
CA THR A 265 2.08 -5.61 -24.47
C THR A 265 1.32 -6.23 -25.64
N LEU A 266 1.80 -6.00 -26.86
CA LEU A 266 1.31 -6.65 -28.07
C LEU A 266 2.47 -6.82 -29.06
N ASP A 267 2.70 -8.05 -29.54
CA ASP A 267 3.70 -8.34 -30.57
C ASP A 267 3.05 -8.30 -31.96
N VAL A 268 3.61 -7.51 -32.88
CA VAL A 268 3.13 -7.34 -34.27
C VAL A 268 4.28 -7.44 -35.28
N ALA A 269 3.98 -7.61 -36.57
CA ALA A 269 4.98 -7.30 -37.60
C ALA A 269 5.19 -5.78 -37.69
N THR A 270 6.41 -5.32 -37.96
CA THR A 270 6.76 -3.89 -37.90
C THR A 270 5.88 -3.00 -38.82
N GLY A 271 5.45 -3.52 -39.97
CA GLY A 271 4.54 -2.82 -40.89
C GLY A 271 3.08 -2.73 -40.40
N GLU A 272 2.66 -3.62 -39.49
CA GLU A 272 1.28 -3.68 -38.97
C GLU A 272 1.05 -2.72 -37.79
N ALA A 273 2.12 -2.15 -37.21
CA ALA A 273 2.03 -1.30 -36.03
C ALA A 273 1.22 0.00 -36.27
N ALA A 274 1.11 0.45 -37.52
CA ALA A 274 0.30 1.61 -37.89
C ALA A 274 -1.21 1.38 -37.66
N GLY A 275 -1.91 2.41 -37.18
CA GLY A 275 -3.35 2.37 -36.92
C GLY A 275 -3.76 1.61 -35.65
N LEU A 276 -2.81 1.15 -34.85
CA LEU A 276 -3.07 0.60 -33.52
C LEU A 276 -3.18 1.71 -32.46
N SER A 277 -3.93 1.44 -31.39
CA SER A 277 -3.98 2.27 -30.19
C SER A 277 -4.08 1.42 -28.93
N CYS A 278 -3.63 1.95 -27.80
CA CYS A 278 -4.00 1.44 -26.50
C CYS A 278 -5.27 2.14 -26.02
N ARG A 279 -6.20 1.39 -25.44
CA ARG A 279 -7.46 1.89 -24.86
C ARG A 279 -7.53 1.47 -23.40
N VAL A 280 -7.74 2.46 -22.52
CA VAL A 280 -7.78 2.30 -21.06
C VAL A 280 -9.16 2.71 -20.55
N LYS A 281 -9.80 1.80 -19.81
CA LYS A 281 -11.07 2.00 -19.10
C LYS A 281 -10.82 1.92 -17.61
N HIS A 282 -11.15 2.99 -16.90
CA HIS A 282 -10.96 3.08 -15.45
C HIS A 282 -12.07 3.91 -14.80
N SER A 283 -12.47 3.57 -13.57
CA SER A 283 -13.64 4.15 -12.88
C SER A 283 -13.52 5.65 -12.55
N SER A 284 -12.34 6.24 -12.69
CA SER A 284 -12.06 7.67 -12.55
C SER A 284 -12.29 8.50 -13.82
N ILE A 285 -12.54 7.85 -14.96
CA ILE A 285 -12.68 8.51 -16.27
C ILE A 285 -14.18 8.54 -16.60
N GLU A 286 -14.74 9.74 -16.72
CA GLU A 286 -16.19 9.95 -16.76
C GLU A 286 -16.69 9.98 -18.20
N GLY A 287 -17.32 8.89 -18.64
CA GLY A 287 -18.02 8.81 -19.94
C GLY A 287 -17.12 8.70 -21.18
N HIS A 288 -15.81 8.54 -21.02
CA HIS A 288 -14.87 8.36 -22.13
C HIS A 288 -13.73 7.40 -21.76
N ASP A 289 -13.18 6.73 -22.78
CA ASP A 289 -11.98 5.89 -22.66
C ASP A 289 -10.73 6.74 -22.93
N LEU A 290 -9.62 6.47 -22.22
CA LEU A 290 -8.33 7.06 -22.57
C LEU A 290 -7.73 6.24 -23.73
N ILE A 291 -7.60 6.87 -24.91
CA ILE A 291 -7.10 6.24 -26.14
C ILE A 291 -5.80 6.93 -26.59
N ILE A 292 -4.74 6.14 -26.81
CA ILE A 292 -3.44 6.64 -27.25
C ILE A 292 -3.00 5.86 -28.49
N HIS A 293 -2.71 6.57 -29.59
CA HIS A 293 -2.39 5.96 -30.90
C HIS A 293 -0.89 5.70 -31.08
N TRP A 294 -0.55 4.54 -31.66
CA TRP A 294 0.82 4.20 -31.99
C TRP A 294 1.41 5.13 -33.06
N GLY A 295 2.65 5.58 -32.85
CA GLY A 295 3.32 6.53 -33.74
C GLY A 295 2.75 7.96 -33.70
N GLY A 296 1.79 8.24 -32.81
CA GLY A 296 1.12 9.53 -32.70
C GLY A 296 1.98 10.62 -32.08
N TYR A 297 2.82 11.27 -32.88
CA TYR A 297 3.05 12.71 -32.65
C TYR A 297 1.69 13.40 -32.75
N SER A 298 1.32 14.18 -31.73
CA SER A 298 0.08 14.96 -31.80
C SER A 298 0.14 15.90 -33.01
N ILE A 299 -0.83 15.79 -33.91
CA ILE A 299 -0.94 16.67 -35.08
C ILE A 299 -1.00 18.14 -34.62
N PHE A 300 -1.60 18.40 -33.45
CA PHE A 300 -1.57 19.72 -32.81
C PHE A 300 -0.16 20.17 -32.40
N LEU A 301 0.71 19.29 -31.88
CA LEU A 301 2.11 19.65 -31.58
C LEU A 301 2.86 19.99 -32.87
N ILE A 302 2.66 19.24 -33.95
CA ILE A 302 3.25 19.55 -35.25
C ILE A 302 2.75 20.91 -35.77
N LEU A 303 1.45 21.18 -35.70
CA LEU A 303 0.89 22.50 -36.07
C LEU A 303 1.38 23.64 -35.16
N ILE A 304 1.54 23.41 -33.86
CA ILE A 304 2.07 24.41 -32.91
C ILE A 304 3.53 24.73 -33.24
N CYS A 305 4.38 23.72 -33.48
CA CYS A 305 5.75 23.95 -33.94
C CYS A 305 5.78 24.72 -35.28
N LEU A 306 4.94 24.35 -36.26
CA LEU A 306 4.86 25.03 -37.54
C LEU A 306 4.39 26.49 -37.41
N THR A 307 3.36 26.77 -36.60
CA THR A 307 2.86 28.14 -36.39
C THR A 307 3.87 29.01 -35.63
N VAL A 308 4.58 28.46 -34.64
CA VAL A 308 5.68 29.16 -33.95
C VAL A 308 6.82 29.49 -34.93
N ILE A 309 7.24 28.53 -35.77
CA ILE A 309 8.26 28.75 -36.81
C ILE A 309 7.83 29.82 -37.81
N VAL A 310 6.59 29.77 -38.31
CA VAL A 310 6.05 30.77 -39.25
C VAL A 310 6.03 32.16 -38.63
N ASN A 311 5.59 32.31 -37.38
CA ASN A 311 5.60 33.60 -36.69
C ASN A 311 7.03 34.13 -36.45
N LEU A 312 7.98 33.27 -36.10
CA LEU A 312 9.41 33.65 -35.99
C LEU A 312 9.97 34.12 -37.34
N VAL A 313 9.67 33.43 -38.44
CA VAL A 313 10.10 33.84 -39.79
C VAL A 313 9.46 35.18 -40.18
N ILE A 314 8.17 35.39 -39.90
CA ILE A 314 7.50 36.68 -40.14
C ILE A 314 8.15 37.80 -39.32
N LEU A 315 8.45 37.58 -38.03
CA LEU A 315 9.13 38.56 -37.18
C LEU A 315 10.54 38.89 -37.70
N VAL A 316 11.33 37.90 -38.12
CA VAL A 316 12.66 38.12 -38.73
C VAL A 316 12.56 38.88 -40.05
N VAL A 317 11.58 38.55 -40.91
CA VAL A 317 11.35 39.27 -42.16
C VAL A 317 10.91 40.70 -41.90
N VAL A 318 9.91 40.94 -41.04
CA VAL A 318 9.44 42.28 -40.67
C VAL A 318 10.56 43.10 -40.04
N HIS A 319 11.33 42.52 -39.11
CA HIS A 319 12.50 43.19 -38.53
C HIS A 319 13.57 43.53 -39.58
N SER A 320 13.83 42.65 -40.55
CA SER A 320 14.76 42.95 -41.66
C SER A 320 14.26 44.07 -42.58
N ARG A 321 12.94 44.14 -42.83
CA ARG A 321 12.30 45.20 -43.63
C ARG A 321 12.30 46.52 -42.87
N LEU A 322 11.92 46.52 -41.60
CA LEU A 322 11.98 47.69 -40.71
C LEU A 322 13.42 48.19 -40.55
N LYS A 323 14.42 47.32 -40.40
CA LYS A 323 15.83 47.73 -40.37
C LYS A 323 16.28 48.35 -41.71
N LYS A 324 15.84 47.80 -42.84
CA LYS A 324 16.09 48.36 -44.18
C LYS A 324 15.36 49.69 -44.43
N GLN A 325 14.22 49.92 -43.78
CA GLN A 325 13.42 51.14 -43.89
C GLN A 325 13.87 52.23 -42.88
N SER A 326 14.30 51.83 -41.69
CA SER A 326 14.90 52.69 -40.65
C SER A 326 16.28 53.23 -41.06
N SER A 327 16.95 52.62 -42.05
CA SER A 327 18.11 53.22 -42.71
C SER A 327 17.74 54.41 -43.61
N ASN A 328 16.45 54.76 -43.75
CA ASN A 328 15.98 55.82 -44.65
C ASN A 328 14.70 56.53 -44.15
N LYS A 329 14.67 56.98 -42.88
CA LYS A 329 14.03 58.22 -42.39
C LYS A 329 14.15 58.37 -40.85
N ASN A 330 14.30 59.61 -40.39
CA ASN A 330 14.30 59.99 -38.97
C ASN A 330 12.92 60.51 -38.51
N ALA A 331 12.66 60.45 -37.19
CA ALA A 331 12.08 61.52 -36.34
C ALA A 331 10.90 61.15 -35.40
N LEU A 332 11.12 61.50 -34.11
CA LEU A 332 10.17 61.98 -33.08
C LEU A 332 9.11 61.06 -32.42
N SER A 333 8.62 61.51 -31.26
CA SER A 333 7.74 60.86 -30.27
C SER A 333 6.53 61.76 -29.94
N PRO A 334 5.44 61.20 -29.37
CA PRO A 334 4.82 61.82 -28.19
C PRO A 334 4.44 60.82 -27.07
N ARG A 335 3.48 61.18 -26.17
CA ARG A 335 3.46 60.83 -24.73
C ARG A 335 2.05 60.43 -24.20
N ALA A 336 1.99 59.53 -23.20
CA ALA A 336 0.97 59.43 -22.12
C ALA A 336 -0.50 59.09 -22.52
N PRO A 337 -1.49 58.87 -21.59
CA PRO A 337 -1.45 58.85 -20.10
C PRO A 337 -2.12 57.61 -19.42
N SER A 338 -2.32 57.67 -18.09
CA SER A 338 -2.97 56.66 -17.21
C SER A 338 -4.38 57.07 -16.72
N PRO A 339 -5.16 56.14 -16.13
CA PRO A 339 -6.03 56.45 -14.97
C PRO A 339 -6.00 55.38 -13.84
N VAL A 340 -6.69 55.63 -12.71
CA VAL A 340 -6.61 54.86 -11.43
C VAL A 340 -7.97 54.87 -10.65
N PHE A 341 -8.13 53.98 -9.65
CA PHE A 341 -9.18 53.91 -8.57
C PHE A 341 -10.55 53.29 -8.93
N PRO A 342 -11.42 52.86 -7.95
CA PRO A 342 -11.33 52.95 -6.46
C PRO A 342 -11.67 51.69 -5.60
N MET A 343 -11.26 51.75 -4.32
CA MET A 343 -11.82 51.25 -3.03
C MET A 343 -12.85 50.08 -2.90
N GLY A 344 -12.66 49.25 -1.85
CA GLY A 344 -13.67 48.34 -1.23
C GLY A 344 -13.15 47.74 0.10
N ALA A 345 -13.99 47.58 1.14
CA ALA A 345 -13.57 47.43 2.56
C ALA A 345 -13.73 46.03 3.21
N ASN A 346 -12.96 45.79 4.30
CA ASN A 346 -13.15 45.00 5.56
C ASN A 346 -14.00 43.68 5.56
N THR A 347 -13.79 42.66 6.43
CA THR A 347 -13.42 42.71 7.88
C THR A 347 -12.88 41.36 8.43
N GLN A 348 -12.21 41.46 9.58
CA GLN A 348 -11.77 40.48 10.62
C GLN A 348 -12.90 39.64 11.31
N ASP A 349 -12.73 38.59 12.17
CA ASP A 349 -11.60 37.69 12.57
C ASP A 349 -12.10 36.45 13.42
N THR A 350 -11.19 35.52 13.78
CA THR A 350 -11.12 34.63 15.00
C THR A 350 -12.19 33.57 15.44
N ASN A 351 -11.83 32.28 15.36
CA ASN A 351 -11.33 31.35 16.45
C ASN A 351 -12.18 30.76 17.66
N ASN A 352 -12.21 29.41 17.76
CA ASN A 352 -11.92 28.51 18.94
C ASN A 352 -12.97 27.94 19.98
N SER A 353 -12.61 26.76 20.56
CA SER A 353 -13.03 26.05 21.83
C SER A 353 -14.41 25.36 21.94
N ARG A 354 -14.54 24.03 22.17
CA ARG A 354 -14.33 23.15 23.38
C ARG A 354 -15.46 23.26 24.46
N HIS A 355 -15.85 22.27 25.29
CA HIS A 355 -15.25 21.02 25.86
C HIS A 355 -16.33 20.03 26.43
N HIS A 356 -16.06 18.71 26.48
CA HIS A 356 -16.56 17.66 27.45
C HIS A 356 -18.10 17.41 27.61
N PHE A 357 -18.64 16.28 28.11
CA PHE A 357 -18.16 14.95 28.55
C PHE A 357 -19.36 13.94 28.40
N CYS A 358 -19.41 12.65 28.81
CA CYS A 358 -18.58 11.82 29.69
C CYS A 358 -18.37 10.36 29.17
N LEU A 359 -18.67 9.33 29.97
CA LEU A 359 -18.24 7.92 29.86
C LEU A 359 -19.15 6.95 30.64
N ALA A 360 -19.23 5.67 30.22
CA ALA A 360 -19.48 4.52 31.10
C ALA A 360 -18.93 3.19 30.51
N GLN A 361 -18.60 2.23 31.38
CA GLN A 361 -18.32 0.79 31.11
C GLN A 361 -17.24 0.37 30.07
N VAL A 362 -16.04 -0.02 30.54
CA VAL A 362 -15.50 -1.41 30.41
C VAL A 362 -14.49 -1.64 31.55
N SER A 363 -14.90 -2.32 32.64
CA SER A 363 -14.01 -2.64 33.78
C SER A 363 -13.62 -4.14 33.87
N TRP A 364 -14.24 -4.98 33.04
CA TRP A 364 -14.31 -6.43 33.25
C TRP A 364 -12.99 -7.18 32.97
N ILE A 365 -12.29 -6.82 31.89
CA ILE A 365 -11.09 -7.53 31.40
C ILE A 365 -9.93 -7.49 32.42
N LYS A 366 -9.80 -6.38 33.17
CA LYS A 366 -8.65 -6.12 34.05
C LYS A 366 -8.55 -7.11 35.23
N ASN A 367 -9.68 -7.61 35.74
CA ASN A 367 -9.71 -8.55 36.87
C ASN A 367 -9.32 -9.99 36.50
N ARG A 368 -9.40 -10.39 35.22
CA ARG A 368 -8.93 -11.71 34.77
C ARG A 368 -7.40 -11.74 34.59
N PHE A 369 -6.79 -10.60 34.26
CA PHE A 369 -5.35 -10.45 34.05
C PHE A 369 -4.48 -10.77 35.30
N LEU A 370 -4.91 -10.37 36.50
CA LEU A 370 -4.15 -10.67 37.74
C LEU A 370 -4.10 -12.17 38.05
N LYS A 371 -5.11 -12.95 37.67
CA LYS A 371 -5.14 -14.43 37.81
C LYS A 371 -4.21 -15.15 36.84
N TRP A 372 -3.86 -14.53 35.71
CA TRP A 372 -2.90 -15.08 34.75
C TRP A 372 -1.47 -14.88 35.23
N LYS A 373 -1.12 -13.65 35.67
CA LYS A 373 0.22 -13.34 36.21
C LYS A 373 0.59 -14.19 37.44
N THR A 374 -0.38 -14.56 38.27
CA THR A 374 -0.15 -15.44 39.44
C THR A 374 0.03 -16.92 39.08
N ARG A 375 -0.43 -17.37 37.90
CA ARG A 375 -0.30 -18.77 37.46
C ARG A 375 0.97 -19.06 36.65
N LEU A 376 1.48 -18.08 35.91
CA LEU A 376 2.78 -18.21 35.24
C LEU A 376 3.93 -18.38 36.24
N ASN A 377 3.88 -17.67 37.37
CA ASN A 377 4.86 -17.78 38.47
C ASN A 377 4.71 -19.07 39.32
N GLN A 378 3.93 -20.06 38.86
CA GLN A 378 3.79 -21.39 39.48
C GLN A 378 4.20 -22.54 38.52
N LEU A 379 4.84 -22.20 37.39
CA LEU A 379 5.30 -23.14 36.35
C LEU A 379 6.77 -22.89 35.96
N SER A 380 7.55 -22.34 36.91
CA SER A 380 9.00 -22.14 36.85
C SER A 380 9.70 -23.02 37.89
#